data_AF-A0AAE4SVB4-F1
#
_entry.id   AF-A0AAE4SVB4-F1
#
_cell.length_a   1.000
_cell.length_b   1.000
_cell.length_c   1.000
_cell.angle_alpha   90.00
_cell.angle_beta   90.00
_cell.angle_gamma   90.00
#
_symmetry.space_group_name_H-M   'P 1'
#
loop_
_entity.id
_entity.type
_entity.pdbx_description
1 polymer ?
#
loop_
_entity_poly.entity_id
_entity_poly.type
_entity_poly.pdbx_seq_one_letter_code
_entity_poly.pdbx_strand_id
1 'polypeptide(L)'
;MLAELSDVQRLLPNQPIPESDAEFIGALIDEAGDLIEAYCRTTFKHPVPDKIRRVAARMVARAYKEQLEGADMPEGTSNASFTAGPFSRSMGFESGSTTSGVWLSANDKQRLRGYRARVFTVYPY
;
A
#
# COMPACT_ATOMS: atom_id res chain seq x y z
N MET A 1 -10.94 7.60 -7.86
CA MET A 1 -11.01 6.54 -6.83
C MET A 1 -10.75 5.17 -7.47
N LEU A 2 -9.70 4.45 -7.05
CA LEU A 2 -9.28 3.17 -7.68
C LEU A 2 -9.90 1.91 -7.05
N ALA A 3 -10.39 2.00 -5.81
CA ALA A 3 -11.05 0.92 -5.07
C ALA A 3 -12.20 1.46 -4.22
N GLU A 4 -13.07 0.58 -3.74
CA GLU A 4 -14.17 0.95 -2.85
C GLU A 4 -13.93 0.44 -1.43
N LEU A 5 -14.64 1.03 -0.46
CA LEU A 5 -14.66 0.57 0.94
C LEU A 5 -15.01 -0.93 1.04
N SER A 6 -15.92 -1.39 0.18
CA SER A 6 -16.33 -2.80 0.13
C SER A 6 -15.18 -3.74 -0.26
N ASP A 7 -14.26 -3.30 -1.11
CA ASP A 7 -13.08 -4.07 -1.49
C ASP A 7 -12.06 -4.16 -0.35
N VAL A 8 -11.94 -3.10 0.45
CA VAL A 8 -11.11 -3.08 1.65
C VAL A 8 -11.69 -4.02 2.71
N GLN A 9 -13.00 -3.92 2.99
CA GLN A 9 -13.68 -4.77 3.98
C GLN A 9 -13.54 -6.27 3.66
N ARG A 10 -13.57 -6.65 2.38
CA ARG A 10 -13.36 -8.05 1.94
C ARG A 10 -12.00 -8.62 2.36
N LEU A 11 -11.00 -7.77 2.56
CA LEU A 11 -9.65 -8.17 2.95
C LEU A 11 -9.45 -8.21 4.48
N LEU A 12 -10.45 -7.74 5.24
CA LEU A 12 -10.45 -7.68 6.70
C LEU A 12 -11.64 -8.49 7.26
N PRO A 13 -11.68 -9.82 7.06
CA PRO A 13 -12.86 -10.63 7.44
C PRO A 13 -13.11 -10.66 8.96
N ASN A 14 -12.07 -10.46 9.77
CA ASN A 14 -12.14 -10.56 11.23
C ASN A 14 -12.25 -9.18 11.91
N GLN A 15 -12.26 -8.09 11.13
CA GLN A 15 -12.25 -6.72 11.63
C GLN A 15 -13.25 -5.89 10.82
N PRO A 16 -14.49 -5.72 11.30
CA PRO A 16 -15.45 -4.84 10.65
C PRO A 16 -14.97 -3.40 10.78
N ILE A 17 -14.98 -2.68 9.66
CA ILE A 17 -14.66 -1.25 9.62
C ILE A 17 -15.86 -0.48 10.21
N PRO A 18 -15.68 0.30 11.28
CA PRO A 18 -16.74 1.14 11.81
C PRO A 18 -17.03 2.28 10.84
N GLU A 19 -18.27 2.78 10.85
CA GLU A 19 -18.69 3.87 9.97
C GLU A 19 -17.90 5.17 10.21
N SER A 20 -17.40 5.38 11.43
CA SER A 20 -16.50 6.49 11.79
C SER A 20 -15.21 6.53 10.98
N ASP A 21 -14.76 5.38 10.48
CA ASP A 21 -13.47 5.25 9.79
C ASP A 21 -13.65 5.32 8.26
N ALA A 22 -14.88 5.48 7.77
CA ALA A 22 -15.17 5.48 6.35
C ALA A 22 -14.49 6.65 5.61
N GLU A 23 -14.49 7.86 6.18
CA GLU A 23 -13.81 9.03 5.61
C GLU A 23 -12.29 8.83 5.60
N PHE A 24 -11.75 8.29 6.69
CA PHE A 24 -10.33 8.00 6.82
C PHE A 24 -9.86 6.97 5.78
N ILE A 25 -10.62 5.89 5.60
CA ILE A 25 -10.32 4.88 4.57
C ILE A 25 -10.49 5.46 3.17
N GLY A 26 -11.46 6.36 2.96
CA GLY A 26 -11.58 7.13 1.73
C GLY A 26 -10.29 7.88 1.40
N ALA A 27 -9.73 8.62 2.36
CA ALA A 27 -8.46 9.32 2.20
C ALA A 27 -7.30 8.36 1.86
N LEU A 28 -7.20 7.21 2.54
CA LEU A 28 -6.18 6.20 2.24
C LEU A 28 -6.34 5.60 0.82
N ILE A 29 -7.58 5.45 0.33
CA ILE A 29 -7.84 4.98 -1.04
C ILE A 29 -7.37 6.01 -2.07
N ASP A 30 -7.57 7.29 -1.81
CA ASP A 30 -7.10 8.36 -2.70
C ASP A 30 -5.58 8.44 -2.71
N GLU A 31 -4.92 8.40 -1.55
CA GLU A 31 -3.45 8.31 -1.47
C GLU A 31 -2.91 7.06 -2.19
N ALA A 32 -3.59 5.91 -2.05
CA ALA A 32 -3.19 4.69 -2.75
C ALA A 32 -3.34 4.84 -4.26
N GLY A 33 -4.35 5.60 -4.69
CA GLY A 33 -4.55 6.03 -6.07
C GLY A 33 -3.33 6.77 -6.60
N ASP A 34 -2.98 7.87 -5.95
CA ASP A 34 -1.87 8.74 -6.34
C ASP A 34 -0.55 7.97 -6.43
N LEU A 35 -0.29 7.08 -5.46
CA LEU A 35 0.94 6.30 -5.40
C LEU A 35 1.00 5.24 -6.52
N ILE A 36 -0.12 4.58 -6.82
CA ILE A 36 -0.22 3.61 -7.93
C ILE A 36 -0.07 4.30 -9.28
N GLU A 37 -0.71 5.45 -9.48
CA GLU A 37 -0.61 6.22 -10.73
C GLU A 37 0.80 6.76 -10.93
N ALA A 38 1.43 7.30 -9.88
CA ALA A 38 2.83 7.72 -9.92
C ALA A 38 3.77 6.55 -10.26
N TYR A 39 3.56 5.38 -9.65
CA TYR A 39 4.37 4.19 -9.94
C TYR A 39 4.20 3.68 -11.38
N CYS A 40 2.96 3.63 -11.87
CA CYS A 40 2.66 3.15 -13.21
C CYS A 40 2.95 4.19 -14.30
N ARG A 41 3.06 5.47 -13.92
CA ARG A 41 3.19 6.63 -14.81
C ARG A 41 2.03 6.75 -15.79
N THR A 42 0.84 6.43 -15.32
CA THR A 42 -0.40 6.49 -16.09
C THR A 42 -1.55 6.75 -15.13
N THR A 43 -2.59 7.41 -15.64
CA THR A 43 -3.86 7.55 -14.94
C THR A 43 -4.77 6.39 -15.30
N PHE A 44 -5.59 5.94 -14.34
CA PHE A 44 -6.56 4.87 -14.59
C PHE A 44 -7.98 5.43 -14.51
N LYS A 45 -8.66 5.49 -15.65
CA LYS A 45 -10.06 5.90 -15.74
C LYS A 45 -10.98 4.69 -15.72
N HIS A 46 -12.25 4.91 -15.35
CA HIS A 46 -13.25 3.85 -15.36
C HIS A 46 -13.43 3.27 -16.78
N PRO A 47 -13.49 1.94 -16.94
CA PRO A 47 -13.41 0.92 -15.88
C PRO A 47 -11.96 0.67 -15.41
N VAL A 48 -11.73 0.73 -14.09
CA VAL A 48 -10.42 0.43 -13.48
C VAL A 48 -10.17 -1.08 -13.55
N PRO A 49 -9.03 -1.56 -14.09
CA PRO A 49 -8.69 -2.98 -14.12
C PRO A 49 -8.72 -3.64 -12.74
N ASP A 50 -9.31 -4.84 -12.63
CA ASP A 50 -9.46 -5.55 -11.35
C ASP A 50 -8.13 -5.79 -10.61
N LYS A 51 -7.03 -5.96 -11.34
CA LYS A 51 -5.70 -6.10 -10.74
C LYS A 51 -5.30 -4.86 -9.95
N ILE A 52 -5.62 -3.68 -10.46
CA ILE A 52 -5.29 -2.39 -9.85
C ILE A 52 -6.19 -2.17 -8.64
N ARG A 53 -7.49 -2.41 -8.79
CA ARG A 53 -8.47 -2.35 -7.69
C ARG A 53 -8.04 -3.21 -6.50
N ARG A 54 -7.61 -4.46 -6.76
CA ARG A 54 -7.10 -5.36 -5.71
C ARG A 54 -5.79 -4.91 -5.07
N VAL A 55 -4.91 -4.22 -5.79
CA VAL A 55 -3.67 -3.69 -5.23
C VAL A 55 -3.96 -2.49 -4.33
N ALA A 56 -4.79 -1.55 -4.79
CA ALA A 56 -5.24 -0.41 -3.99
C ALA A 56 -5.91 -0.87 -2.68
N ALA A 57 -6.89 -1.79 -2.77
CA ALA A 57 -7.56 -2.33 -1.60
C ALA A 57 -6.59 -3.02 -0.61
N ARG A 58 -5.57 -3.74 -1.11
CA ARG A 58 -4.56 -4.40 -0.27
C ARG A 58 -3.60 -3.43 0.41
N MET A 59 -3.25 -2.33 -0.25
CA MET A 59 -2.42 -1.29 0.36
C MET A 59 -3.17 -0.64 1.53
N VAL A 60 -4.43 -0.28 1.31
CA VAL A 60 -5.28 0.35 2.31
C VAL A 60 -5.57 -0.60 3.48
N ALA A 61 -5.97 -1.85 3.21
CA ALA A 61 -6.23 -2.83 4.27
C ALA A 61 -4.99 -3.09 5.13
N ARG A 62 -3.79 -3.02 4.56
CA ARG A 62 -2.54 -3.19 5.30
C ARG A 62 -2.24 -1.97 6.17
N ALA A 63 -2.34 -0.76 5.62
CA ALA A 63 -2.11 0.47 6.37
C ALA A 63 -3.10 0.61 7.53
N TYR A 64 -4.37 0.33 7.29
CA TYR A 64 -5.41 0.34 8.32
C TYR A 64 -5.15 -0.71 9.41
N LYS A 65 -4.73 -1.92 9.03
CA LYS A 65 -4.39 -2.97 9.98
C LYS A 65 -3.17 -2.59 10.84
N GLU A 66 -2.14 -2.00 10.26
CA GLU A 66 -0.95 -1.54 11.00
C GLU A 66 -1.30 -0.43 11.99
N GLN A 67 -2.22 0.47 11.64
CA GLN A 67 -2.71 1.49 12.57
C GLN A 67 -3.52 0.89 13.73
N LEU A 68 -4.33 -0.14 13.48
CA LEU A 68 -5.06 -0.86 14.53
C LEU A 68 -4.14 -1.66 15.46
N GLU A 69 -3.12 -2.33 14.90
CA GLU A 69 -2.15 -3.11 15.67
C GLU A 69 -1.07 -2.23 16.33
N GLY A 70 -0.91 -0.99 15.85
CA GLY A 70 0.12 -0.01 16.25
C GLY A 70 -0.21 0.84 17.47
N ALA A 71 -1.08 0.39 18.38
CA ALA A 71 -1.37 1.07 19.64
C ALA A 71 -0.26 0.91 20.73
N ASP A 72 0.93 0.41 20.38
CA ASP A 72 2.02 0.21 21.37
C ASP A 72 3.46 0.28 20.80
N MET A 73 3.67 0.92 19.64
CA MET A 73 5.03 1.29 19.20
C MET A 73 5.27 2.76 19.52
N PRO A 74 6.12 3.10 20.52
CA PRO A 74 6.43 4.49 20.85
C PRO A 74 6.98 5.21 19.63
N GLU A 75 6.45 6.40 19.36
CA GLU A 75 6.96 7.33 18.35
C GLU A 75 8.50 7.39 18.45
N GLY A 76 9.19 7.00 17.37
CA GLY A 76 10.65 6.97 17.30
C GLY A 76 11.31 5.59 17.33
N THR A 77 10.55 4.49 17.36
CA THR A 77 11.13 3.12 17.28
C THR A 77 10.91 2.51 15.90
N SER A 78 11.92 2.57 15.03
CA SER A 78 11.89 2.04 13.66
C SER A 78 12.40 0.60 13.52
N ASN A 79 12.68 -0.10 14.63
CA ASN A 79 13.40 -1.38 14.63
C ASN A 79 12.73 -2.43 15.51
N ALA A 80 12.14 -3.45 14.90
CA ALA A 80 11.86 -4.73 15.54
C ALA A 80 12.76 -5.82 14.91
N SER A 81 13.92 -6.06 15.52
CA SER A 81 14.81 -7.17 15.14
C SER A 81 14.39 -8.42 15.90
N PHE A 82 13.70 -9.35 15.24
CA PHE A 82 13.44 -10.67 15.80
C PHE A 82 14.63 -11.60 15.53
N THR A 83 15.55 -11.69 16.49
CA THR A 83 16.69 -12.61 16.45
C THR A 83 16.24 -13.98 16.98
N ALA A 84 15.80 -14.87 16.09
CA ALA A 84 15.52 -16.26 16.43
C ALA A 84 16.68 -17.16 15.95
N GLY A 85 17.72 -17.30 16.78
CA GLY A 85 18.83 -18.23 16.53
C GLY A 85 19.73 -17.89 15.33
N PRO A 86 20.48 -18.86 14.74
CA PRO A 86 21.53 -18.61 13.75
C PRO A 86 21.04 -18.10 12.38
N PHE A 87 19.72 -17.89 12.22
CA PHE A 87 19.13 -17.31 11.03
C PHE A 87 18.71 -15.86 11.30
N SER A 88 19.57 -14.92 10.95
CA SER A 88 19.21 -13.50 10.93
C SER A 88 18.47 -13.18 9.63
N ARG A 89 17.19 -12.79 9.71
CA ARG A 89 16.50 -12.12 8.61
C ARG A 89 16.55 -10.62 8.87
N SER A 90 17.46 -9.93 8.18
CA SER A 90 17.47 -8.46 8.16
C SER A 90 16.29 -7.97 7.31
N MET A 91 15.24 -7.49 7.97
CA MET A 91 14.14 -6.79 7.32
C MET A 91 14.52 -5.32 7.24
N GLY A 92 15.02 -4.89 6.08
CA GLY A 92 15.25 -3.46 5.82
C GLY A 92 13.92 -2.76 5.64
N PHE A 93 13.51 -1.96 6.62
CA PHE A 93 12.40 -1.02 6.47
C PHE A 93 12.97 0.30 5.92
N GLU A 94 12.36 0.82 4.85
CA GLU A 94 12.80 2.03 4.15
C GLU A 94 12.58 3.24 5.09
N SER A 95 13.64 4.00 5.39
CA SER A 95 13.59 5.15 6.30
C SER A 95 12.64 6.22 5.75
N GLY A 96 11.55 6.47 6.48
CA GLY A 96 10.41 7.30 6.06
C GLY A 96 9.03 6.68 6.36
N SER A 97 9.00 5.38 6.72
CA SER A 97 7.80 4.61 7.10
C SER A 97 7.24 4.95 8.50
N THR A 98 7.40 6.19 8.97
CA THR A 98 6.77 6.72 10.21
C THR A 98 5.56 7.60 9.91
N THR A 99 5.22 7.81 8.63
CA THR A 99 3.96 8.47 8.25
C THR A 99 2.88 7.40 8.14
N SER A 100 1.78 7.58 8.86
CA SER A 100 0.57 6.72 8.91
C SER A 100 -0.19 6.67 7.59
N GLY A 101 0.50 6.30 6.50
CA GLY A 101 0.00 6.35 5.13
C GLY A 101 0.21 5.04 4.40
N VAL A 102 -0.26 4.98 3.16
CA VAL A 102 -0.14 3.78 2.31
C VAL A 102 1.23 3.68 1.66
N TRP A 103 1.71 2.43 1.46
CA TRP A 103 2.96 2.17 0.75
C TRP A 103 2.87 0.98 -0.20
N LEU A 104 3.68 1.01 -1.25
CA LEU A 104 3.82 -0.09 -2.20
C LEU A 104 4.83 -1.13 -1.70
N SER A 105 4.35 -2.35 -1.39
CA SER A 105 5.26 -3.48 -1.14
C SER A 105 5.96 -3.94 -2.42
N ALA A 106 7.03 -4.72 -2.26
CA ALA A 106 7.68 -5.41 -3.39
C ALA A 106 6.70 -6.29 -4.20
N ASN A 107 5.76 -6.95 -3.52
CA ASN A 107 4.75 -7.80 -4.17
C ASN A 107 3.76 -6.95 -4.99
N ASP A 108 3.36 -5.80 -4.47
CA ASP A 108 2.45 -4.89 -5.16
C ASP A 108 3.13 -4.28 -6.40
N LYS A 109 4.40 -3.88 -6.28
CA LYS A 109 5.24 -3.46 -7.40
C LYS A 109 5.34 -4.56 -8.48
N GLN A 110 5.49 -5.82 -8.09
CA GLN A 110 5.52 -6.95 -9.02
C GLN A 110 4.19 -7.13 -9.75
N ARG A 111 3.05 -6.98 -9.07
CA ARG A 111 1.70 -7.05 -9.67
C ARG A 111 1.43 -5.91 -10.64
N LEU A 112 1.95 -4.73 -10.35
CA LEU A 112 1.81 -3.53 -11.18
C LEU A 112 2.80 -3.49 -12.36
N ARG A 113 3.80 -4.38 -12.40
CA ARG A 113 4.86 -4.39 -13.41
C ARG A 113 4.34 -4.37 -14.85
N GLY A 114 3.20 -5.00 -15.12
CA GLY A 114 2.57 -5.03 -16.45
C GLY A 114 1.89 -3.72 -16.88
N TYR A 115 1.62 -2.82 -15.93
CA TYR A 115 0.95 -1.54 -16.17
C TYR A 115 1.91 -0.36 -16.18
N ARG A 116 3.19 -0.59 -15.91
CA ARG A 116 4.21 0.46 -15.85
C ARG A 116 4.64 0.85 -17.27
N ALA A 117 4.59 2.15 -17.57
CA ALA A 117 5.13 2.69 -18.81
C ALA A 117 6.63 2.35 -18.93
N ARG A 118 7.04 1.85 -20.11
CA ARG A 118 8.45 1.59 -20.42
C ARG A 118 9.12 2.89 -20.81
N VAL A 119 10.30 3.15 -20.26
CA VAL A 119 11.18 4.22 -20.74
C VAL A 119 12.12 3.61 -21.78
N PHE A 120 12.20 4.23 -22.95
CA PHE A 120 13.24 3.96 -23.92
C PHE A 120 14.09 5.22 -24.06
N THR A 121 15.41 5.06 -24.01
CA THR A 121 16.34 6.16 -24.27
C THR A 121 16.43 6.33 -25.79
N VAL A 122 16.08 7.51 -26.30
CA VAL A 122 16.30 7.87 -27.71
C VAL A 122 17.61 8.63 -27.79
N TYR A 123 18.56 8.13 -28.58
CA TYR A 123 19.77 8.88 -28.89
C TYR A 123 19.48 9.84 -30.05
N PRO A 124 19.67 11.17 -29.87
CA PRO A 124 19.63 12.10 -31.00
C PRO A 124 20.84 11.84 -31.90
N TYR A 125 20.59 11.73 -33.20
CA TYR A 125 21.60 11.62 -34.26
C TYR A 125 22.21 12.98 -34.61
#